data_AF-A0A699ZX14-F1
#
_entry.id   AF-A0A699ZX14-F1
#
_cell.length_a   1.000
_cell.length_b   1.000
_cell.length_c   1.000
_cell.angle_alpha   90.00
_cell.angle_beta   90.00
_cell.angle_gamma   90.00
#
_symmetry.space_group_name_H-M   'P 1'
#
loop_
_entity.id
_entity.type
_entity.pdbx_description
1 polymer ?
#
loop_
_entity_poly.entity_id
_entity_poly.type
_entity_poly.pdbx_seq_one_letter_code
_entity_poly.pdbx_strand_id
1 'polypeptide(L)' 'MVGDGATDLEARLEGAASLFIGYGGVVMRPNIAAKADWYITSIQQFIDALEQA' A
#
# COMPACT_ATOMS: atom_id res chain seq x y z
N MET A 1 6.51 -2.24 -0.90
CA MET A 1 6.07 -2.35 0.51
C MET A 1 4.56 -2.34 0.56
N VAL A 2 3.94 -3.11 1.47
CA VAL A 2 2.48 -3.10 1.69
C VAL A 2 2.21 -2.94 3.19
N GLY A 3 1.38 -1.97 3.59
CA GLY A 3 1.03 -1.74 5.00
C GLY A 3 0.22 -0.47 5.24
N ASP A 4 -0.26 -0.24 6.46
CA ASP A 4 -1.05 0.96 6.83
C ASP A 4 -0.25 1.98 7.66
N GLY A 5 0.96 1.60 8.10
CA GLY A 5 1.78 2.34 9.05
C GLY A 5 2.68 3.40 8.43
N ALA A 6 3.18 4.29 9.28
CA ALA A 6 4.17 5.30 8.89
C ALA A 6 5.51 4.67 8.49
N THR A 7 5.93 3.61 9.18
CA THR A 7 7.16 2.86 8.84
C THR A 7 7.05 2.16 7.48
N ASP A 8 5.84 1.76 7.09
CA ASP A 8 5.60 1.12 5.78
C ASP A 8 5.73 2.16 4.65
N LEU A 9 5.25 3.38 4.90
CA LEU A 9 5.46 4.53 4.00
C LEU A 9 6.95 4.92 3.93
N GLU A 10 7.66 4.93 5.06
CA GLU A 10 9.11 5.19 5.11
C GLU A 10 9.91 4.15 4.32
N ALA A 11 9.42 2.92 4.15
CA ALA A 11 10.08 1.94 3.29
C ALA A 11 10.10 2.33 1.79
N ARG A 12 9.41 3.41 1.40
CA ARG A 12 9.44 4.01 0.05
C ARG A 12 10.63 4.96 -0.18
N LEU A 13 11.53 5.11 0.78
CA LEU A 13 12.75 5.92 0.65
C LEU A 13 13.58 5.54 -0.60
N GLU A 14 14.39 6.50 -1.07
CA GLU A 14 15.25 6.32 -2.24
C GLU A 14 16.19 5.12 -2.05
N GLY A 15 16.22 4.22 -3.03
CA GLY A 15 17.01 2.97 -2.97
C GLY A 15 16.34 1.81 -2.21
N ALA A 16 15.14 1.99 -1.65
CA ALA A 16 14.36 0.94 -0.98
C ALA A 16 13.22 0.41 -1.88
N ALA A 17 12.00 0.27 -1.36
CA ALA A 17 10.89 -0.25 -2.15
C ALA A 17 10.54 0.71 -3.30
N SER A 18 10.34 0.17 -4.51
CA SER A 18 9.95 0.97 -5.69
C SER A 18 8.51 1.49 -5.64
N LEU A 19 7.66 0.86 -4.82
CA LEU A 19 6.24 1.16 -4.68
C LEU A 19 5.80 0.93 -3.23
N PHE A 20 4.94 1.81 -2.72
CA PHE A 20 4.24 1.65 -1.46
C PHE A 20 2.73 1.52 -1.70
N ILE A 21 2.18 0.39 -1.26
CA ILE A 21 0.76 0.11 -1.34
C ILE A 21 0.15 0.18 0.06
N GLY A 22 -0.78 1.09 0.27
CA GLY A 22 -1.50 1.22 1.52
C GLY A 22 -2.57 0.12 1.66
N TYR A 23 -2.58 -0.60 2.79
CA TYR A 23 -3.59 -1.62 3.07
C TYR A 23 -4.53 -1.20 4.21
N GLY A 24 -5.73 -0.77 3.86
CA GLY A 24 -6.76 -0.31 4.79
C GLY A 24 -7.75 -1.37 5.27
N GLY A 25 -7.50 -2.66 5.01
CA GLY A 25 -8.49 -3.72 5.31
C GLY A 25 -8.74 -3.97 6.80
N VAL A 26 -7.89 -3.44 7.69
CA VAL A 26 -8.07 -3.48 9.15
C VAL A 26 -8.36 -2.08 9.69
N VAL A 27 -7.46 -1.12 9.43
CA VAL A 27 -7.60 0.28 9.86
C VAL A 27 -7.20 1.19 8.71
N MET A 28 -8.03 2.19 8.41
CA MET A 28 -7.68 3.24 7.46
C MET A 28 -7.05 4.42 8.20
N ARG A 29 -5.83 4.79 7.80
CA ARG A 29 -5.11 5.96 8.30
C ARG A 29 -5.04 7.02 7.19
N PRO A 30 -5.87 8.08 7.22
CA PRO A 30 -6.01 9.01 6.09
C PRO A 30 -4.68 9.62 5.62
N ASN A 31 -3.81 9.98 6.57
CA ASN A 31 -2.51 10.60 6.27
C ASN A 31 -1.52 9.65 5.58
N ILE A 32 -1.65 8.34 5.79
CA ILE A 32 -0.82 7.32 5.12
C ILE A 32 -1.46 6.94 3.79
N ALA A 33 -2.78 6.75 3.76
CA ALA A 33 -3.54 6.44 2.55
C ALA A 33 -3.32 7.48 1.45
N ALA A 34 -3.35 8.77 1.80
CA ALA A 34 -3.12 9.87 0.86
C ALA A 34 -1.70 9.92 0.26
N LYS A 35 -0.75 9.18 0.85
CA LYS A 35 0.66 9.12 0.41
C LYS A 35 1.03 7.78 -0.23
N ALA A 36 0.09 6.84 -0.31
CA ALA A 36 0.31 5.57 -0.95
C ALA A 36 0.23 5.72 -2.48
N ASP A 37 1.10 5.01 -3.20
CA ASP A 37 1.05 4.97 -4.66
C ASP A 37 -0.22 4.25 -5.14
N TRP A 38 -0.66 3.25 -4.37
CA TRP A 38 -1.93 2.58 -4.53
C TRP A 38 -2.53 2.26 -3.15
N TYR A 39 -3.85 2.33 -3.02
CA TYR A 39 -4.55 2.02 -1.78
C TYR A 39 -5.61 0.96 -2.01
N ILE A 40 -5.58 -0.08 -1.16
CA ILE A 40 -6.53 -1.20 -1.21
C ILE A 40 -7.12 -1.44 0.18
N THR A 41 -8.33 -2.00 0.21
CA THR A 41 -9.03 -2.38 1.43
C THR A 41 -9.33 -3.87 1.49
N SER A 42 -9.06 -4.61 0.41
CA SER A 42 -9.18 -6.07 0.34
C SER A 42 -8.02 -6.67 -0.43
N ILE A 43 -7.52 -7.82 0.03
CA ILE A 43 -6.48 -8.58 -0.67
C ILE A 43 -6.97 -9.08 -2.05
N GLN A 44 -8.27 -9.24 -2.24
CA GLN A 44 -8.83 -9.62 -3.55
C GLN A 44 -8.42 -8.61 -4.64
N GLN A 45 -8.29 -7.33 -4.32
CA GLN A 45 -7.85 -6.31 -5.28
C GLN A 45 -6.43 -6.57 -5.81
N PHE A 46 -5.56 -7.22 -5.03
CA PHE A 46 -4.26 -7.68 -5.53
C PHE A 46 -4.40 -8.87 -6.47
N ILE A 47 -5.20 -9.85 -6.10
CA ILE A 47 -5.42 -11.06 -6.91
C ILE A 47 -5.98 -10.65 -8.28
N ASP A 48 -7.03 -9.83 -8.28
CA ASP A 48 -7.67 -9.34 -9.51
C ASP A 48 -6.68 -8.58 -10.41
N ALA A 49 -5.75 -7.81 -9.82
CA ALA A 49 -4.74 -7.07 -10.58
C ALA A 49 -3.63 -7.98 -11.16
N LEU A 50 -3.28 -9.06 -10.46
CA LEU A 50 -2.29 -10.04 -10.94
C LEU A 50 -2.84 -10.95 -12.03
N GLU A 51 -4.13 -11.31 -11.96
CA GLU A 51 -4.78 -12.15 -12.97
C GLU A 51 -5.04 -11.40 -14.29
N GLN A 52 -4.98 -10.07 -14.29
CA GLN A 52 -5.12 -9.21 -15.47
C GLN A 52 -3.78 -8.94 -16.20
N ALA A 53 -2.65 -9.40 -15.65
CA ALA A 53 -1.30 -9.19 -16.18
C ALA A 53 -0.78 -10.42 -16.96
#